data_AF-H2V021-F1
#
_entry.id   AF-H2V021-F1
#
_cell.length_a   1.000
_cell.length_b   1.000
_cell.length_c   1.000
_cell.angle_alpha   90.00
_cell.angle_beta   90.00
_cell.angle_gamma   90.00
#
_symmetry.space_group_name_H-M   'P 1'
#
loop_
_entity.id
_entity.type
_entity.pdbx_description
1 polymer ?
#
loop_
_entity_poly.entity_id
_entity_poly.type
_entity_poly.pdbx_seq_one_letter_code
_entity_poly.pdbx_strand_id
1 'polypeptide(L)'
;MSEKKMSSSRRHHLKSLMLQIAANWIVQEKKDTAAAKERYMAEQCPAPSLSGDQAALMETCRKLHALIDKVDEERYDLQTKLGKAEKEIDDLKIKVIDLAGVKKPALKKVRMSADAMLKALLGSKHTVNLDLRANLKQVKKEVKEEPADVGDWRKNIEDKADRKKMFETS
;
A
#
# COMPACT_ATOMS: atom_id res chain seq x y z
N MET A 1 39.12 7.27 14.56
CA MET A 1 37.78 6.80 14.99
C MET A 1 36.87 6.73 13.77
N SER A 2 36.79 5.59 13.10
CA SER A 2 35.87 5.42 11.95
C SER A 2 34.50 5.08 12.52
N GLU A 3 33.60 6.06 12.61
CA GLU A 3 32.22 5.79 13.00
C GLU A 3 31.61 4.79 12.02
N LYS A 4 31.22 3.63 12.55
CA LYS A 4 30.66 2.53 11.79
C LYS A 4 29.29 2.95 11.25
N LYS A 5 29.27 3.47 10.02
CA LYS A 5 28.04 3.90 9.33
C LYS A 5 27.02 2.77 9.36
N MET A 6 25.77 3.11 9.69
CA MET A 6 24.67 2.16 9.79
C MET A 6 24.55 1.30 8.52
N SER A 7 24.24 0.01 8.68
CA SER A 7 24.07 -0.91 7.54
C SER A 7 22.99 -0.40 6.57
N SER A 8 23.20 -0.62 5.27
CA SER A 8 22.22 -0.29 4.24
C SER A 8 20.86 -0.97 4.50
N SER A 9 20.87 -2.22 4.98
CA SER A 9 19.66 -2.97 5.31
C SER A 9 18.86 -2.27 6.42
N ARG A 10 19.53 -1.82 7.49
CA ARG A 10 18.87 -1.07 8.57
C ARG A 10 18.32 0.26 8.08
N ARG A 11 19.02 0.98 7.18
CA ARG A 11 18.51 2.23 6.57
C ARG A 11 17.22 2.00 5.80
N HIS A 12 17.18 0.97 4.97
CA HIS A 12 15.98 0.63 4.18
C HIS A 12 14.82 0.21 5.07
N HIS A 13 15.08 -0.61 6.09
CA HIS A 13 14.06 -1.02 7.04
C HIS A 13 13.45 0.19 7.77
N LEU A 14 14.27 1.12 8.27
CA LEU A 14 13.78 2.35 8.91
C LEU A 14 12.97 3.21 7.94
N LYS A 15 13.43 3.40 6.70
CA LYS A 15 12.65 4.13 5.67
C LYS A 15 11.29 3.48 5.42
N SER A 16 11.24 2.15 5.34
CA SER A 16 10.00 1.41 5.16
C SER A 16 9.05 1.61 6.33
N LEU A 17 9.55 1.55 7.57
CA LEU A 17 8.74 1.81 8.76
C LEU A 17 8.22 3.25 8.79
N MET A 18 9.05 4.23 8.46
CA MET A 18 8.62 5.63 8.38
C MET A 18 7.49 5.82 7.36
N LEU A 19 7.61 5.22 6.17
CA LEU A 19 6.57 5.30 5.15
C LEU A 19 5.28 4.60 5.58
N GLN A 20 5.38 3.47 6.28
CA GLN A 20 4.21 2.76 6.81
C GLN A 20 3.47 3.60 7.88
N ILE A 21 4.21 4.23 8.78
CA ILE A 21 3.63 5.14 9.78
C ILE A 21 2.99 6.35 9.11
N ALA A 22 3.69 6.98 8.15
CA ALA A 22 3.17 8.12 7.40
C ALA A 22 1.88 7.77 6.64
N ALA A 23 1.81 6.58 6.03
CA ALA A 23 0.60 6.11 5.36
C ALA A 23 -0.58 5.99 6.34
N ASN A 24 -0.34 5.46 7.55
CA ASN A 24 -1.37 5.39 8.58
C ASN A 24 -1.83 6.78 9.03
N TRP A 25 -0.92 7.74 9.18
CA TRP A 25 -1.25 9.12 9.53
C TRP A 25 -2.08 9.81 8.45
N ILE A 26 -1.76 9.61 7.17
CA ILE A 26 -2.56 10.17 6.06
C ILE A 26 -3.99 9.60 6.08
N VAL A 27 -4.15 8.31 6.40
CA VAL A 27 -5.49 7.71 6.54
C VAL A 27 -6.24 8.29 7.73
N GLN A 28 -5.57 8.50 8.85
CA GLN A 28 -6.17 9.11 10.05
C GLN A 28 -6.57 10.57 9.79
N GLU A 29 -5.68 11.37 9.21
CA GLU A 29 -5.94 12.77 8.86
C GLU A 29 -7.14 12.91 7.92
N LYS A 30 -7.30 12.01 6.95
CA LYS A 30 -8.50 12.00 6.09
C LYS A 30 -9.79 11.77 6.87
N LYS A 31 -9.77 10.87 7.85
CA LYS A 31 -10.93 10.63 8.73
C LYS A 31 -11.21 11.85 9.59
N ASP A 32 -10.18 12.43 10.19
CA ASP A 32 -10.32 13.60 11.07
C ASP A 32 -10.82 14.82 10.29
N THR A 33 -10.36 15.01 9.05
CA THR A 33 -10.82 16.07 8.15
C THR A 33 -12.29 15.88 7.77
N ALA A 34 -12.72 14.66 7.48
CA ALA A 34 -14.14 14.36 7.22
C ALA A 34 -15.01 14.65 8.44
N ALA A 35 -14.58 14.20 9.63
CA ALA A 35 -15.29 14.45 10.88
C ALA A 35 -15.30 15.94 11.28
N ALA A 36 -14.24 16.69 10.97
CA ALA A 36 -14.20 18.13 11.17
C ALA A 36 -15.16 18.85 10.21
N LYS A 37 -15.23 18.41 8.95
CA LYS A 37 -16.20 18.93 7.98
C LYS A 37 -17.64 18.69 8.43
N GLU A 38 -17.96 17.48 8.89
CA GLU A 38 -19.30 17.16 9.42
C GLU A 38 -19.68 18.05 10.60
N ARG A 39 -18.76 18.23 11.56
CA ARG A 39 -18.95 19.13 12.71
C ARG A 39 -19.20 20.58 12.27
N TYR A 40 -18.37 21.09 11.36
CA TYR A 40 -18.54 22.44 10.82
C TYR A 40 -19.89 22.62 10.11
N MET A 41 -20.31 21.65 9.30
CA MET A 41 -21.60 21.70 8.62
C MET A 41 -22.78 21.64 9.60
N ALA A 42 -22.67 20.86 10.69
CA ALA A 42 -23.71 20.78 11.70
C ALA A 42 -23.90 22.11 12.48
N GLU A 43 -22.81 22.84 12.72
CA GLU A 43 -22.85 24.14 13.40
C GLU A 43 -23.31 25.27 12.46
N GLN A 44 -22.78 25.31 11.23
CA GLN A 44 -22.98 26.44 10.31
C GLN A 44 -24.23 26.29 9.43
N CYS A 45 -24.70 25.07 9.20
CA CYS A 45 -25.87 24.78 8.37
C CYS A 45 -26.74 23.67 9.00
N PRO A 46 -27.34 23.93 10.18
CA PRO A 46 -28.29 23.01 10.78
C PRO A 46 -29.54 22.88 9.92
N ALA A 47 -30.23 21.74 10.04
CA ALA A 47 -31.48 21.52 9.34
C ALA A 47 -32.52 22.61 9.70
N PRO A 48 -33.17 23.24 8.70
CA PRO A 48 -34.13 24.30 8.97
C PRO A 48 -35.34 23.73 9.72
N SER A 49 -35.84 24.48 10.70
CA SER A 49 -37.09 24.16 11.39
C SER A 49 -38.27 24.34 10.45
N LEU A 50 -38.91 23.25 10.07
CA LEU A 50 -40.11 23.25 9.22
C LEU A 50 -41.42 23.28 10.04
N SER A 51 -41.33 23.34 11.37
CA SER A 51 -42.50 23.52 12.24
C SER A 51 -42.85 24.99 12.38
N GLY A 52 -44.13 25.33 12.27
CA GLY A 52 -44.64 26.68 12.46
C GLY A 52 -45.91 26.94 11.66
N ASP A 53 -46.43 28.17 11.78
CA ASP A 53 -47.50 28.67 10.93
C ASP A 53 -46.95 29.14 9.56
N GLN A 54 -47.86 29.49 8.63
CA GLN A 54 -47.47 29.92 7.28
C GLN A 54 -46.57 31.17 7.31
N ALA A 55 -46.77 32.07 8.27
CA ALA A 55 -45.98 33.29 8.42
C ALA A 55 -44.53 32.97 8.81
N ALA A 56 -44.33 32.13 9.83
CA ALA A 56 -43.01 31.68 10.25
C ALA A 56 -42.27 30.96 9.10
N LEU A 57 -42.94 30.08 8.37
CA LEU A 57 -42.34 29.39 7.22
C LEU A 57 -41.90 30.38 6.12
N MET A 58 -42.73 31.36 5.75
CA MET A 58 -42.34 32.38 4.78
C MET A 58 -41.15 33.23 5.24
N GLU A 59 -41.01 33.49 6.54
CA GLU A 59 -39.85 34.20 7.08
C GLU A 59 -38.57 33.35 7.00
N THR A 60 -38.65 32.06 7.32
CA THR A 60 -37.51 31.15 7.18
C THR A 60 -37.03 31.05 5.73
N CYS A 61 -37.94 30.94 4.75
CA CYS A 61 -37.58 30.95 3.33
C CYS A 61 -36.87 32.23 2.90
N ARG A 62 -37.32 33.40 3.37
CA ARG A 62 -36.66 34.69 3.08
C ARG A 62 -35.26 34.76 3.69
N LYS A 63 -35.09 34.30 4.93
CA LYS A 63 -33.78 34.24 5.60
C LYS A 63 -32.81 33.30 4.87
N LEU A 64 -33.28 32.13 4.45
CA LEU A 64 -32.48 31.17 3.69
C LEU A 64 -32.03 31.75 2.34
N HIS A 65 -32.92 32.44 1.61
CA HIS A 65 -32.55 33.08 0.35
C HIS A 65 -31.43 34.12 0.54
N ALA A 66 -31.56 35.00 1.52
CA ALA A 66 -30.54 36.01 1.81
C ALA A 66 -29.19 35.38 2.24
N LEU A 67 -29.24 34.26 2.97
CA LEU A 67 -28.03 33.51 3.33
C LEU A 67 -27.38 32.84 2.12
N ILE A 68 -28.16 32.32 1.17
CA ILE A 68 -27.62 31.72 -0.06
C ILE A 68 -26.81 32.74 -0.85
N ASP A 69 -27.35 33.94 -1.05
CA ASP A 69 -26.67 35.02 -1.79
C ASP A 69 -25.32 35.36 -1.14
N LYS A 70 -25.31 35.51 0.20
CA LYS A 70 -24.09 35.80 0.95
C LYS A 70 -23.06 34.66 0.89
N VAL A 71 -23.50 33.42 1.04
CA VAL A 71 -22.60 32.26 1.03
C VAL A 71 -22.03 32.02 -0.37
N ASP A 72 -22.78 32.29 -1.44
CA ASP A 72 -22.24 32.17 -2.80
C ASP A 72 -21.20 33.26 -3.10
N GLU A 73 -21.39 34.48 -2.60
CA GLU A 73 -20.36 35.53 -2.65
C GLU A 73 -19.08 35.11 -1.92
N GLU A 74 -19.20 34.61 -0.69
CA GLU A 74 -18.06 34.09 0.08
C GLU A 74 -17.37 32.92 -0.64
N ARG A 75 -18.15 32.02 -1.26
CA ARG A 75 -17.64 30.90 -2.07
C ARG A 75 -16.85 31.41 -3.28
N TYR A 76 -17.35 32.42 -3.98
CA TYR A 76 -16.71 33.01 -5.15
C TYR A 76 -15.35 33.66 -4.78
N ASP A 77 -15.30 34.39 -3.68
CA ASP A 77 -14.06 34.99 -3.17
C ASP A 77 -13.03 33.93 -2.77
N LEU A 78 -13.47 32.88 -2.08
CA LEU A 78 -12.60 31.75 -1.72
C LEU A 78 -12.07 31.03 -2.96
N GLN A 79 -12.93 30.78 -3.95
CA GLN A 79 -12.53 30.16 -5.22
C GLN A 79 -11.48 31.02 -5.95
N THR A 80 -11.65 32.34 -5.95
CA THR A 80 -10.70 33.26 -6.56
C THR A 80 -9.34 33.23 -5.84
N LYS A 81 -9.34 33.18 -4.49
CA LYS A 81 -8.11 33.05 -3.70
C LYS A 81 -7.39 31.72 -3.96
N LEU A 82 -8.14 30.62 -4.02
CA LEU A 82 -7.60 29.30 -4.37
C LEU A 82 -6.98 29.29 -5.76
N GLY A 83 -7.67 29.84 -6.76
CA GLY A 83 -7.15 29.90 -8.12
C GLY A 83 -5.87 30.74 -8.25
N LYS A 84 -5.68 31.77 -7.41
CA LYS A 84 -4.39 32.51 -7.34
C LYS A 84 -3.29 31.65 -6.73
N ALA A 85 -3.58 30.96 -5.64
CA ALA A 85 -2.61 30.07 -4.97
C ALA A 85 -2.21 28.88 -5.86
N GLU A 86 -3.16 28.28 -6.59
CA GLU A 86 -2.89 27.20 -7.54
C GLU A 86 -1.96 27.64 -8.67
N LYS A 87 -2.22 28.82 -9.26
CA LYS A 87 -1.34 29.41 -10.28
C LYS A 87 0.07 29.65 -9.74
N GLU A 88 0.19 30.22 -8.54
CA GLU A 88 1.49 30.44 -7.91
C GLU A 88 2.24 29.13 -7.66
N ILE A 89 1.54 28.10 -7.17
CA ILE A 89 2.12 26.77 -6.96
C ILE A 89 2.62 26.18 -8.28
N ASP A 90 1.86 26.31 -9.37
CA ASP A 90 2.26 25.76 -10.66
C ASP A 90 3.43 26.52 -11.28
N ASP A 91 3.45 27.86 -11.18
CA ASP A 91 4.60 28.67 -11.57
C ASP A 91 5.86 28.29 -10.79
N LEU A 92 5.73 28.06 -9.47
CA LEU A 92 6.83 27.61 -8.62
C LEU A 92 7.30 26.20 -8.99
N LYS A 93 6.38 25.26 -9.29
CA LYS A 93 6.75 23.92 -9.77
C LYS A 93 7.55 23.98 -11.06
N ILE A 94 7.16 24.82 -12.02
CA ILE A 94 7.89 25.02 -13.28
C ILE A 94 9.29 25.57 -12.99
N LYS A 95 9.41 26.61 -12.17
CA LYS A 95 10.71 27.16 -11.76
C LYS A 95 11.60 26.11 -11.10
N VAL A 96 11.04 25.24 -10.24
CA VAL A 96 11.79 24.14 -9.63
C VAL A 96 12.32 23.16 -10.68
N ILE A 97 11.51 22.83 -11.69
CA ILE A 97 11.93 21.95 -12.80
C ILE A 97 13.05 22.60 -13.62
N ASP A 98 12.92 23.88 -13.95
CA ASP A 98 13.92 24.62 -14.72
C ASP A 98 15.25 24.73 -13.97
N LEU A 99 15.20 25.06 -12.67
CA LEU A 99 16.37 25.15 -11.80
C LEU A 99 17.03 23.79 -11.53
N ALA A 100 16.24 22.72 -11.38
CA ALA A 100 16.77 21.36 -11.25
C ALA A 100 17.51 20.90 -12.52
N GLY A 101 17.32 21.62 -13.63
CA GLY A 101 17.76 21.26 -14.96
C GLY A 101 16.91 20.10 -15.48
N VAL A 102 16.37 20.24 -16.68
CA VAL A 102 15.74 19.11 -17.39
C VAL A 102 16.80 18.00 -17.48
N LYS A 103 16.69 16.98 -16.62
CA LYS A 103 17.47 15.75 -16.75
C LYS A 103 17.00 15.11 -18.04
N LYS A 104 17.60 15.52 -19.17
CA LYS A 104 17.46 14.83 -20.45
C LYS A 104 17.72 13.36 -20.11
N PRO A 105 16.72 12.45 -20.27
CA PRO A 105 16.93 11.05 -19.94
C PRO A 105 18.20 10.65 -20.68
N ALA A 106 19.25 10.29 -19.94
CA ALA A 106 20.51 9.94 -20.57
C ALA A 106 20.18 8.85 -21.59
N LEU A 107 20.51 9.08 -22.86
CA LEU A 107 20.30 8.11 -23.93
C LEU A 107 21.12 6.88 -23.56
N LYS A 108 20.54 5.98 -22.76
CA LYS A 108 21.17 4.73 -22.38
C LYS A 108 21.19 3.90 -23.64
N LYS A 109 22.39 3.56 -24.12
CA LYS A 109 22.60 2.59 -25.18
C LYS A 109 22.17 1.23 -24.64
N VAL A 110 20.87 0.94 -24.69
CA VAL A 110 20.30 -0.35 -24.30
C VAL A 110 20.76 -1.35 -25.35
N ARG A 111 21.67 -2.24 -24.97
CA ARG A 111 21.96 -3.45 -25.75
C ARG A 111 20.80 -4.42 -25.53
N MET A 112 20.51 -5.22 -26.55
CA MET A 112 19.47 -6.25 -26.50
C MET A 112 19.64 -7.08 -25.21
N SER A 113 18.59 -7.20 -24.40
CA SER A 113 18.66 -7.97 -23.15
C SER A 113 18.94 -9.44 -23.45
N ALA A 114 19.56 -10.15 -22.51
CA ALA A 114 19.83 -11.58 -22.65
C ALA A 114 18.52 -12.35 -22.96
N ASP A 115 17.40 -11.97 -22.35
CA ASP A 115 16.09 -12.56 -22.61
C ASP A 115 15.57 -12.29 -24.02
N ALA A 116 15.76 -11.06 -24.54
CA ALA A 116 15.37 -10.74 -25.91
C ALA A 116 16.24 -11.49 -26.92
N MET A 117 17.54 -11.66 -26.63
CA MET A 117 18.46 -12.44 -27.46
C MET A 117 18.16 -13.94 -27.42
N LEU A 118 17.89 -14.50 -26.26
CA LEU A 118 17.54 -15.92 -26.12
C LEU A 118 16.21 -16.24 -26.76
N LYS A 119 15.19 -15.38 -26.60
CA LYS A 119 13.88 -15.56 -27.26
C LYS A 119 13.98 -15.47 -28.79
N ALA A 120 14.86 -14.61 -29.31
CA ALA A 120 15.09 -14.50 -30.75
C ALA A 120 15.86 -15.70 -31.32
N LEU A 121 16.83 -16.25 -30.59
CA LEU A 121 17.67 -17.36 -31.05
C LEU A 121 17.04 -18.75 -30.83
N LEU A 122 16.27 -18.93 -29.74
CA LEU A 122 15.76 -20.24 -29.30
C LEU A 122 14.23 -20.35 -29.36
N GLY A 123 13.56 -19.29 -29.83
CA GLY A 123 12.11 -19.26 -30.01
C GLY A 123 11.33 -19.50 -28.72
N SER A 124 10.17 -20.15 -28.84
CA SER A 124 9.25 -20.43 -27.73
C SER A 124 9.75 -21.47 -26.72
N LYS A 125 10.84 -22.18 -27.00
CA LYS A 125 11.32 -23.29 -26.16
C LYS A 125 12.01 -22.83 -24.87
N HIS A 126 12.43 -21.56 -24.80
CA HIS A 126 13.05 -20.94 -23.61
C HIS A 126 12.35 -19.62 -23.27
N THR A 127 11.06 -19.66 -22.94
CA THR A 127 10.41 -18.56 -22.20
C THR A 127 10.62 -18.77 -20.70
N VAL A 128 11.87 -18.77 -20.27
CA VAL A 128 12.21 -18.73 -18.83
C VAL A 128 12.02 -17.29 -18.39
N ASN A 129 10.89 -16.99 -17.73
CA ASN A 129 10.76 -15.73 -17.03
C ASN A 129 11.80 -15.73 -15.89
N LEU A 130 12.91 -15.04 -16.08
CA LEU A 130 13.97 -14.86 -15.09
C LEU A 130 13.56 -13.88 -13.97
N ASP A 131 12.27 -13.59 -13.81
CA ASP A 131 11.74 -13.00 -12.59
C ASP A 131 12.17 -13.86 -11.40
N LEU A 132 13.01 -13.28 -10.53
CA LEU A 132 13.49 -13.90 -9.29
C LEU A 132 12.34 -14.45 -8.44
N ARG A 133 11.13 -13.91 -8.62
CA ARG A 133 9.90 -14.26 -7.93
C ARG A 133 9.24 -15.56 -8.44
N ALA A 134 9.46 -15.92 -9.70
CA ALA A 134 8.87 -17.12 -10.32
C ALA A 134 9.64 -18.41 -9.94
N ASN A 135 10.93 -18.30 -9.62
CA ASN A 135 11.78 -19.44 -9.24
C ASN A 135 11.75 -19.76 -7.73
N LEU A 136 11.10 -18.93 -6.92
CA LEU A 136 10.90 -19.20 -5.49
C LEU A 136 9.66 -20.07 -5.34
N LYS A 137 9.80 -21.29 -4.77
CA LYS A 137 8.67 -22.16 -4.43
C LYS A 137 7.69 -21.39 -3.54
N GLN A 138 6.51 -21.05 -4.08
CA GLN A 138 5.38 -20.64 -3.25
C GLN A 138 4.95 -21.86 -2.43
N VAL A 139 5.08 -21.80 -1.10
CA VAL A 139 4.40 -22.74 -0.21
C VAL A 139 2.91 -22.43 -0.30
N LYS A 140 2.22 -23.12 -1.20
CA LYS A 140 0.76 -23.17 -1.20
C LYS A 140 0.32 -23.74 0.13
N LYS A 141 -0.31 -22.91 0.96
CA LYS A 141 -1.10 -23.35 2.11
C LYS A 141 -2.40 -23.93 1.57
N GLU A 142 -2.33 -25.06 0.88
CA GLU A 142 -3.49 -25.82 0.44
C GLU A 142 -3.74 -26.96 1.43
N VAL A 143 -5.02 -27.11 1.73
CA VAL A 143 -5.61 -27.94 2.77
C VAL A 143 -5.27 -29.42 2.54
N LYS A 144 -4.80 -30.06 3.61
CA LYS A 144 -4.94 -31.48 3.97
C LYS A 144 -5.64 -32.36 2.92
N GLU A 145 -4.85 -33.08 2.12
CA GLU A 145 -5.14 -34.47 1.79
C GLU A 145 -3.90 -35.27 2.21
N GLU A 146 -4.12 -36.19 3.16
CA GLU A 146 -3.10 -37.09 3.66
C GLU A 146 -2.76 -38.14 2.59
N PRO A 147 -1.50 -38.31 2.17
CA PRO A 147 -1.06 -39.59 1.68
C PRO A 147 -0.84 -40.50 2.88
N ALA A 148 -1.70 -41.49 2.99
CA ALA A 148 -1.56 -42.61 3.89
C ALA A 148 -0.16 -43.27 3.76
N ASP A 149 0.27 -43.83 4.88
CA ASP A 149 1.22 -44.93 4.96
C ASP A 149 2.72 -44.59 4.82
N VAL A 150 3.29 -44.07 5.91
CA VAL A 150 4.69 -44.35 6.26
C VAL A 150 4.66 -45.15 7.55
N GLY A 151 4.63 -46.47 7.38
CA GLY A 151 4.50 -47.48 8.44
C GLY A 151 5.52 -47.36 9.57
N ASP A 152 5.01 -47.63 10.77
CA ASP A 152 5.70 -47.64 12.05
C ASP A 152 6.83 -48.70 12.09
N TRP A 153 8.09 -48.25 12.02
CA TRP A 153 9.27 -49.12 12.05
C TRP A 153 9.59 -49.74 13.41
N ARG A 154 8.76 -49.55 14.45
CA ARG A 154 9.07 -50.00 15.82
C ARG A 154 8.52 -51.37 16.22
N LYS A 155 7.94 -52.15 15.31
CA LYS A 155 7.18 -53.36 15.68
C LYS A 155 7.87 -54.72 15.47
N ASN A 156 9.20 -54.78 15.43
CA ASN A 156 9.93 -56.05 15.24
C ASN A 156 10.97 -56.39 16.33
N ILE A 157 10.80 -55.84 17.53
CA ILE A 157 11.58 -56.24 18.71
C ILE A 157 10.60 -56.84 19.71
N GLU A 158 10.49 -58.17 19.66
CA GLU A 158 10.21 -59.11 20.78
C GLU A 158 9.74 -60.43 20.17
N ASP A 159 10.63 -61.41 20.05
CA ASP A 159 10.42 -62.78 20.56
C ASP A 159 11.41 -63.79 19.97
N LYS A 160 12.18 -64.39 20.90
CA LYS A 160 12.78 -65.74 20.94
C LYS A 160 14.24 -65.67 21.38
N ALA A 161 14.50 -65.67 22.67
CA ALA A 161 14.50 -66.86 23.54
C ALA A 161 15.61 -67.85 23.17
N ASP A 162 16.76 -67.64 23.82
CA ASP A 162 17.62 -68.62 24.47
C ASP A 162 17.75 -70.04 23.84
N ARG A 163 18.96 -70.37 23.40
CA ARG A 163 19.56 -71.68 23.66
C ARG A 163 21.10 -71.61 23.60
N LYS A 164 21.70 -71.46 24.78
CA LYS A 164 23.12 -71.75 25.06
C LYS A 164 23.49 -73.17 24.61
N LYS A 165 24.53 -73.32 23.76
CA LYS A 165 25.20 -74.61 23.54
C LYS A 165 26.20 -74.83 24.67
N MET A 166 25.92 -75.80 25.55
CA MET A 166 26.94 -76.45 26.39
C MET A 166 27.51 -77.66 25.62
N PHE A 167 28.80 -77.88 25.78
CA PHE A 167 29.62 -78.91 25.14
C PHE A 167 29.31 -80.33 25.65
N GLU A 168 29.49 -81.34 24.79
CA GLU A 168 30.07 -82.65 25.15
C GLU A 168 30.96 -83.18 24.01
N THR A 169 31.94 -83.99 24.43
CA THR A 169 33.24 -84.36 23.87
C THR A 169 33.28 -85.44 22.78
N SER A 170 34.31 -85.36 21.93
CA SER A 170 35.38 -86.38 21.87
C SER A 170 36.72 -85.67 21.69
#